data_AF-A0A7W0ULQ9-F1
#
_entry.id   AF-A0A7W0ULQ9-F1
#
_cell.length_a   1.000
_cell.length_b   1.000
_cell.length_c   1.000
_cell.angle_alpha   90.00
_cell.angle_beta   90.00
_cell.angle_gamma   90.00
#
_symmetry.space_group_name_H-M   'P 1'
#
loop_
_entity.id
_entity.type
_entity.pdbx_description
1 polymer ?
#
loop_
_entity_poly.entity_id
_entity_poly.type
_entity_poly.pdbx_seq_one_letter_code
_entity_poly.pdbx_strand_id
1 'polypeptide(L)'
;MATREAACHCGQLRLEVAGDPFAISICNCLACQRRTGSAFGMQAGFKADQVQVFGRFSDYSRISDEADRKEHVFRFCPDCGSQVFYTEPTEPDLIVVSVGSFADPSFPPPTESGYDSRRHPWVRLPDSIQRYAPELWDSVRPLYDAGRYAEAADRGRELIEARPDQAYLYYNVACCESLAGRTADAIGHLHQAIDMWEGCRDMAKEDSDFDPIRDKPAFQELMGR
;
A
#
# COMPACT_ATOMS: atom_id res chain seq x y z
N MET A 1 -1.28 5.49 -28.42
CA MET A 1 -0.97 5.27 -26.99
C MET A 1 0.54 5.38 -26.85
N ALA A 2 1.05 5.99 -25.79
CA ALA A 2 2.50 6.03 -25.57
C ALA A 2 2.99 4.61 -25.23
N THR A 3 4.09 4.20 -25.86
CA THR A 3 4.80 2.95 -25.54
C THR A 3 6.07 3.33 -24.77
N ARG A 4 6.33 2.64 -23.66
CA ARG A 4 7.51 2.81 -22.80
C ARG A 4 8.37 1.56 -22.89
N GLU A 5 9.67 1.72 -22.78
CA GLU A 5 10.62 0.61 -22.76
C GLU A 5 11.21 0.47 -21.36
N ALA A 6 11.21 -0.74 -20.82
CA ALA A 6 11.97 -1.08 -19.61
C ALA A 6 13.02 -2.11 -19.96
N ALA A 7 14.21 -2.03 -19.36
CA ALA A 7 15.29 -2.96 -19.64
C ALA A 7 16.12 -3.26 -18.39
N CYS A 8 16.78 -4.42 -18.40
CA CYS A 8 17.87 -4.71 -17.49
C CYS A 8 19.09 -3.83 -17.80
N HIS A 9 20.07 -3.81 -16.90
CA HIS A 9 21.27 -2.98 -17.06
C HIS A 9 22.06 -3.24 -18.35
N CYS A 10 22.10 -4.48 -18.84
CA CYS A 10 22.79 -4.82 -20.10
C CYS A 10 21.90 -4.76 -21.35
N GLY A 11 20.60 -4.42 -21.22
CA GLY A 11 19.64 -4.33 -22.33
C GLY A 11 19.17 -5.68 -22.90
N GLN A 12 19.69 -6.81 -22.42
CA GLN A 12 19.37 -8.13 -22.95
C GLN A 12 17.92 -8.56 -22.66
N LEU A 13 17.45 -8.29 -21.45
CA LEU A 13 16.07 -8.47 -21.04
C LEU A 13 15.39 -7.11 -21.14
N ARG A 14 14.38 -7.00 -22.01
CA ARG A 14 13.65 -5.75 -22.28
C ARG A 14 12.15 -6.00 -22.38
N LEU A 15 11.36 -5.01 -22.00
CA LEU A 15 9.91 -4.98 -22.07
C LEU A 15 9.48 -3.80 -22.93
N GLU A 16 8.52 -4.03 -23.83
CA GLU A 16 7.73 -2.97 -24.45
C GLU A 16 6.38 -2.89 -23.75
N VAL A 17 6.03 -1.72 -23.22
CA VAL A 17 4.84 -1.52 -22.38
C VAL A 17 3.94 -0.46 -23.01
N ALA A 18 2.70 -0.84 -23.31
CA ALA A 18 1.70 0.03 -23.94
C ALA A 18 0.71 0.60 -22.93
N GLY A 19 0.43 1.90 -23.03
CA GLY A 19 -0.54 2.57 -22.17
C GLY A 19 0.01 2.85 -20.76
N ASP A 20 -0.88 3.25 -19.86
CA ASP A 20 -0.52 3.67 -18.51
C ASP A 20 -0.68 2.53 -17.50
N PRO A 21 0.12 2.52 -16.42
CA PRO A 21 -0.08 1.58 -15.33
C PRO A 21 -1.39 1.87 -14.61
N PHE A 22 -2.04 0.81 -14.11
CA PHE A 22 -3.25 0.99 -13.29
C PHE A 22 -2.91 1.30 -11.81
N ALA A 23 -1.69 1.00 -11.38
CA ALA A 23 -1.17 1.32 -10.05
C ALA A 23 0.35 1.54 -10.10
N ILE A 24 0.86 2.48 -9.30
CA ILE A 24 2.30 2.70 -9.10
C ILE A 24 2.56 2.71 -7.60
N SER A 25 3.25 1.70 -7.09
CA SER A 25 3.47 1.54 -5.66
C SER A 25 4.93 1.68 -5.29
N ILE A 26 5.16 2.23 -4.10
CA ILE A 26 6.40 2.03 -3.36
C ILE A 26 6.15 1.05 -2.22
N CYS A 27 7.09 0.12 -2.05
CA CYS A 27 7.07 -0.83 -0.96
C CYS A 27 8.33 -0.64 -0.10
N ASN A 28 8.13 -0.27 1.15
CA ASN A 28 9.19 -0.02 2.12
C ASN A 28 9.59 -1.28 2.89
N CYS A 29 9.09 -2.47 2.53
CA CYS A 29 9.41 -3.70 3.25
C CYS A 29 10.89 -4.07 3.08
N LEU A 30 11.46 -4.78 4.07
CA LEU A 30 12.87 -5.16 4.04
C LEU A 30 13.21 -6.10 2.88
N ALA A 31 12.23 -6.87 2.36
CA ALA A 31 12.45 -7.71 1.19
C ALA A 31 12.59 -6.88 -0.09
N CYS A 32 11.77 -5.84 -0.27
CA CYS A 32 11.87 -4.90 -1.39
C CYS A 32 13.18 -4.09 -1.33
N GLN A 33 13.56 -3.61 -0.14
CA GLN A 33 14.86 -2.94 0.06
C GLN A 33 16.04 -3.85 -0.31
N ARG A 34 16.04 -5.12 0.15
CA ARG A 34 17.10 -6.09 -0.21
C ARG A 34 17.09 -6.45 -1.69
N ARG A 35 15.91 -6.58 -2.31
CA ARG A 35 15.75 -6.92 -3.73
C ARG A 35 16.34 -5.84 -4.63
N THR A 36 16.05 -4.57 -4.34
CA THR A 36 16.45 -3.45 -5.20
C THR A 36 17.80 -2.85 -4.81
N GLY A 37 18.26 -3.10 -3.58
CA GLY A 37 19.41 -2.39 -3.00
C GLY A 37 19.14 -0.91 -2.71
N SER A 38 17.89 -0.45 -2.88
CA SER A 38 17.46 0.94 -2.66
C SER A 38 16.69 1.08 -1.33
N ALA A 39 16.37 2.32 -0.96
CA ALA A 39 15.58 2.63 0.24
C ALA A 39 14.15 2.04 0.21
N PHE A 40 13.64 1.72 -0.99
CA PHE A 40 12.34 1.08 -1.23
C PHE A 40 12.36 0.36 -2.59
N GLY A 41 11.36 -0.48 -2.83
CA GLY A 41 11.04 -0.96 -4.18
C GLY A 41 9.97 -0.08 -4.80
N MET A 42 10.20 0.50 -5.98
CA MET A 42 9.18 1.21 -6.75
C MET A 42 8.79 0.38 -7.96
N GLN A 43 7.50 0.16 -8.14
CA GLN A 43 6.97 -0.79 -9.12
C GLN A 43 5.63 -0.30 -9.69
N ALA A 44 5.32 -0.71 -10.92
CA ALA A 44 4.13 -0.31 -11.63
C ALA A 44 3.39 -1.53 -12.18
N GLY A 45 2.09 -1.60 -11.91
CA GLY A 45 1.21 -2.68 -12.35
C GLY A 45 0.62 -2.42 -13.73
N PHE A 46 0.72 -3.42 -14.60
CA PHE A 46 0.18 -3.41 -15.95
C PHE A 46 -0.60 -4.70 -16.21
N LYS A 47 -1.55 -4.64 -17.14
CA LYS A 47 -2.23 -5.84 -17.65
C LYS A 47 -1.28 -6.64 -18.55
N ALA A 48 -1.48 -7.95 -18.61
CA ALA A 48 -0.66 -8.85 -19.42
C ALA A 48 -0.63 -8.46 -20.91
N ASP A 49 -1.75 -7.98 -21.46
CA ASP A 49 -1.86 -7.53 -22.86
C ASP A 49 -1.14 -6.19 -23.15
N GLN A 50 -0.75 -5.45 -22.10
CA GLN A 50 0.03 -4.22 -22.22
C GLN A 50 1.53 -4.48 -22.36
N VAL A 51 2.04 -5.67 -22.04
CA VAL A 51 3.48 -5.91 -21.91
C VAL A 51 3.96 -7.01 -22.85
N GLN A 52 4.97 -6.69 -23.65
CA GLN A 52 5.71 -7.67 -24.45
C GLN A 52 7.12 -7.82 -23.88
N VAL A 53 7.53 -9.07 -23.63
CA VAL A 53 8.84 -9.40 -23.02
C VAL A 53 9.78 -9.95 -24.10
N PHE A 54 11.01 -9.46 -24.12
CA PHE A 54 12.06 -9.92 -25.02
C PHE A 54 13.33 -10.23 -24.24
N GLY A 55 14.09 -11.20 -24.73
CA GLY A 55 15.34 -11.64 -24.08
C GLY A 55 15.14 -12.86 -23.20
N ARG A 56 16.14 -13.11 -22.36
CA ARG A 56 16.19 -14.28 -21.47
C ARG A 56 16.02 -13.78 -20.05
N PHE A 57 15.33 -14.57 -19.24
CA PHE A 57 15.22 -14.31 -17.82
C PHE A 57 15.36 -15.61 -17.02
N SER A 58 15.73 -15.46 -15.75
CA SER A 58 15.70 -16.50 -14.74
C SER A 58 14.72 -16.13 -13.64
N ASP A 59 14.21 -17.15 -12.97
CA ASP A 59 13.11 -17.01 -12.04
C ASP A 59 13.56 -17.19 -10.60
N TYR A 60 12.98 -16.39 -9.71
CA TYR A 60 13.04 -16.63 -8.28
C TYR A 60 11.67 -16.37 -7.67
N SER A 61 11.12 -17.40 -7.04
CA SER A 61 9.84 -17.32 -6.33
C SER A 61 10.03 -16.99 -4.86
N ARG A 62 9.13 -16.15 -4.34
CA ARG A 62 9.02 -15.88 -2.90
C ARG A 62 7.57 -15.68 -2.52
N ILE A 63 7.18 -16.25 -1.39
CA ILE A 63 5.88 -15.97 -0.78
C ILE A 63 5.93 -14.65 -0.02
N SER A 64 4.97 -13.77 -0.29
CA SER A 64 4.79 -12.47 0.36
C SER A 64 4.62 -12.60 1.88
N ASP A 65 5.08 -11.59 2.63
CA ASP A 65 4.82 -11.50 4.08
C ASP A 65 3.47 -10.84 4.37
N GLU A 66 2.72 -10.48 3.32
CA GLU A 66 1.35 -9.96 3.43
C GLU A 66 0.38 -11.05 3.88
N ALA A 67 -0.78 -10.61 4.38
CA ALA A 67 -1.79 -11.50 4.94
C ALA A 67 -2.35 -12.50 3.91
N ASP A 68 -2.40 -12.10 2.63
CA ASP A 68 -2.87 -12.96 1.54
C ASP A 68 -1.84 -14.01 1.09
N ARG A 69 -0.58 -13.90 1.55
CA ARG A 69 0.51 -14.84 1.29
C ARG A 69 0.68 -15.15 -0.20
N LYS A 70 0.50 -14.17 -1.08
CA LYS A 70 0.70 -14.37 -2.53
C LYS A 70 2.13 -14.75 -2.90
N GLU A 71 2.28 -15.56 -3.93
CA GLU A 71 3.59 -15.89 -4.51
C GLU A 71 4.00 -14.83 -5.54
N HIS A 72 5.17 -14.23 -5.35
CA HIS A 72 5.79 -13.35 -6.34
C HIS A 72 6.89 -14.12 -7.07
N VAL A 73 6.78 -14.22 -8.40
CA VAL A 73 7.80 -14.84 -9.27
C VAL A 73 8.58 -13.75 -9.99
N PHE A 74 9.75 -13.42 -9.43
CA PHE A 74 10.63 -12.36 -9.93
C PHE A 74 11.47 -12.83 -11.12
N ARG A 75 11.56 -11.99 -12.16
CA ARG A 75 12.29 -12.27 -13.40
C ARG A 75 13.55 -11.41 -13.49
N PHE A 76 14.70 -12.08 -13.54
CA PHE A 76 16.02 -11.45 -13.54
C PHE A 76 16.73 -11.70 -14.86
N CYS A 77 17.50 -10.72 -15.33
CA CYS A 77 18.42 -10.96 -16.44
C CYS A 77 19.57 -11.89 -15.97
N PRO A 78 19.80 -13.04 -16.61
CA PRO A 78 20.86 -13.96 -16.21
C PRO A 78 22.27 -13.39 -16.45
N ASP A 79 22.39 -12.39 -17.32
CA ASP A 79 23.69 -11.84 -17.74
C ASP A 79 24.17 -10.72 -16.79
N CYS A 80 23.25 -9.90 -16.24
CA CYS A 80 23.61 -8.76 -15.36
C CYS A 80 22.94 -8.76 -13.98
N GLY A 81 22.04 -9.72 -13.72
CA GLY A 81 21.36 -9.84 -12.43
C GLY A 81 20.29 -8.79 -12.13
N SER A 82 20.00 -7.85 -13.04
CA SER A 82 18.91 -6.88 -12.81
C SER A 82 17.55 -7.59 -12.77
N GLN A 83 16.74 -7.28 -11.77
CA GLN A 83 15.34 -7.67 -11.71
C GLN A 83 14.51 -6.65 -12.49
N VAL A 84 13.75 -7.12 -13.50
CA VAL A 84 13.03 -6.21 -14.41
C VAL A 84 11.54 -6.18 -14.11
N PHE A 85 10.93 -7.35 -13.90
CA PHE A 85 9.51 -7.48 -13.61
C PHE A 85 9.23 -8.72 -12.75
N TYR A 86 8.01 -8.85 -12.26
CA TYR A 86 7.52 -10.08 -11.64
C TYR A 86 6.05 -10.30 -12.00
N THR A 87 5.59 -11.53 -11.74
CA THR A 87 4.22 -11.98 -11.94
C THR A 87 3.72 -12.69 -10.69
N GLU A 88 2.41 -12.83 -10.57
CA GLU A 88 1.78 -13.59 -9.49
C GLU A 88 1.02 -14.78 -10.11
N PRO A 89 1.32 -16.04 -9.73
CA PRO A 89 0.68 -17.20 -10.34
C PRO A 89 -0.85 -17.22 -10.19
N THR A 90 -1.36 -16.60 -9.14
CA THR A 90 -2.80 -16.47 -8.87
C THR A 90 -3.47 -15.31 -9.60
N GLU A 91 -2.69 -14.41 -10.22
CA GLU A 91 -3.18 -13.25 -10.98
C GLU A 91 -2.47 -13.18 -12.34
N PRO A 92 -2.86 -14.03 -13.30
CA PRO A 92 -2.14 -14.16 -14.58
C PRO A 92 -2.21 -12.89 -15.45
N ASP A 93 -3.21 -12.05 -15.22
CA ASP A 93 -3.36 -10.78 -15.93
C ASP A 93 -2.45 -9.66 -15.36
N LEU A 94 -1.73 -9.91 -14.26
CA LEU A 94 -0.88 -8.94 -13.59
C LEU A 94 0.60 -9.10 -13.97
N ILE A 95 1.17 -8.05 -14.56
CA ILE A 95 2.62 -7.88 -14.71
C ILE A 95 3.05 -6.65 -13.95
N VAL A 96 3.97 -6.84 -12.99
CA VAL A 96 4.52 -5.75 -12.19
C VAL A 96 5.94 -5.46 -12.65
N VAL A 97 6.15 -4.26 -13.21
CA VAL A 97 7.45 -3.82 -13.73
C VAL A 97 8.14 -2.95 -12.70
N SER A 98 9.43 -3.21 -12.44
CA SER A 98 10.25 -2.36 -11.57
C SER A 98 10.49 -1.02 -12.26
N VAL A 99 10.05 0.08 -11.63
CA VAL A 99 10.05 1.40 -12.28
C VAL A 99 11.46 1.86 -12.66
N GLY A 100 12.46 1.51 -11.87
CA GLY A 100 13.87 1.81 -12.18
C GLY A 100 14.35 1.22 -13.52
N SER A 101 13.72 0.15 -14.01
CA SER A 101 14.06 -0.46 -15.29
C SER A 101 13.64 0.37 -16.50
N PHE A 102 12.71 1.33 -16.35
CA PHE A 102 12.38 2.28 -17.41
C PHE A 102 13.48 3.34 -17.61
N ALA A 103 14.30 3.58 -16.58
CA ALA A 103 15.32 4.64 -16.57
C ALA A 103 14.80 6.01 -17.05
N ASP A 104 13.52 6.30 -16.77
CA ASP A 104 12.80 7.49 -17.22
C ASP A 104 12.48 8.42 -16.04
N PRO A 105 13.15 9.57 -15.91
CA PRO A 105 12.87 10.54 -14.84
C PRO A 105 11.48 11.18 -14.92
N SER A 106 10.76 11.03 -16.03
CA SER A 106 9.40 11.54 -16.22
C SER A 106 8.31 10.53 -15.90
N PHE A 107 8.69 9.32 -15.45
CA PHE A 107 7.72 8.30 -15.03
C PHE A 107 6.81 8.86 -13.92
N PRO A 108 5.47 8.63 -13.99
CA PRO A 108 4.56 9.23 -13.02
C PRO A 108 4.89 8.86 -11.56
N PRO A 109 4.58 9.75 -10.60
CA PRO A 109 4.85 9.49 -9.19
C PRO A 109 4.02 8.31 -8.66
N PRO A 110 4.46 7.68 -7.55
CA PRO A 110 3.69 6.60 -6.93
C PRO A 110 2.32 7.08 -6.43
N THR A 111 1.32 6.25 -6.65
CA THR A 111 -0.06 6.43 -6.18
C THR A 111 -0.26 5.79 -4.81
N GLU A 112 0.56 4.81 -4.44
CA GLU A 112 0.40 4.02 -3.22
C GLU A 112 1.73 3.79 -2.49
N SER A 113 1.68 3.72 -1.16
CA SER A 113 2.80 3.34 -0.32
C SER A 113 2.40 2.25 0.68
N GLY A 114 3.20 1.18 0.72
CA GLY A 114 3.05 0.08 1.67
C GLY A 114 4.28 -0.09 2.57
N TYR A 115 4.09 -0.73 3.72
CA TYR A 115 5.12 -0.95 4.73
C TYR A 115 5.76 0.34 5.27
N ASP A 116 5.01 1.44 5.33
CA ASP A 116 5.48 2.75 5.74
C ASP A 116 6.12 2.74 7.12
N SER A 117 5.74 1.79 7.97
CA SER A 117 6.41 1.46 9.23
C SER A 117 7.94 1.36 9.11
N ARG A 118 8.44 0.90 7.96
CA ARG A 118 9.86 0.67 7.63
C ARG A 118 10.44 1.72 6.66
N ARG A 119 9.65 2.75 6.29
CA ARG A 119 10.10 3.86 5.46
C ARG A 119 11.23 4.61 6.16
N HIS A 120 12.28 4.92 5.43
CA HIS A 120 13.34 5.77 5.95
C HIS A 120 12.80 7.17 6.26
N PRO A 121 13.11 7.76 7.43
CA PRO A 121 12.54 9.06 7.85
C PRO A 121 12.79 10.23 6.89
N TRP A 122 13.87 10.17 6.11
CA TRP A 122 14.24 11.21 5.13
C TRP A 122 13.52 11.09 3.78
N VAL A 123 12.86 9.96 3.50
CA VAL A 123 12.10 9.76 2.26
C VAL A 123 10.77 10.51 2.39
N ARG A 124 10.58 11.59 1.63
CA ARG A 124 9.29 12.30 1.55
C ARG A 124 8.47 11.72 0.40
N LEU A 125 7.19 11.51 0.65
CA LEU A 125 6.23 10.99 -0.33
C LEU A 125 5.35 12.12 -0.86
N PRO A 126 4.79 12.00 -2.08
CA PRO A 126 3.77 12.93 -2.56
C PRO A 126 2.59 13.01 -1.58
N ASP A 127 2.01 14.20 -1.40
CA ASP A 127 0.90 14.40 -0.48
C ASP A 127 -0.36 13.62 -0.90
N SER A 128 -0.53 13.37 -2.20
CA SER A 128 -1.65 12.63 -2.77
C SER A 128 -1.52 11.11 -2.68
N ILE A 129 -0.44 10.58 -2.10
CA ILE A 129 -0.19 9.14 -2.07
C ILE A 129 -1.17 8.45 -1.12
N GLN A 130 -1.79 7.37 -1.58
CA GLN A 130 -2.59 6.50 -0.72
C GLN A 130 -1.65 5.72 0.20
N ARG A 131 -1.87 5.84 1.50
CA ARG A 131 -1.07 5.15 2.53
C ARG A 131 -1.87 3.98 3.07
N TYR A 132 -1.65 2.82 2.49
CA TYR A 132 -2.12 1.57 3.07
C TYR A 132 -1.08 1.11 4.08
N ALA A 133 -1.37 1.25 5.38
CA ALA A 133 -0.55 0.70 6.46
C ALA A 133 -1.25 -0.44 7.24
N PRO A 134 -1.83 -1.46 6.57
CA PRO A 134 -2.45 -2.59 7.25
C PRO A 134 -1.46 -3.32 8.15
N GLU A 135 -0.15 -3.27 7.87
CA GLU A 135 0.87 -3.96 8.67
C GLU A 135 1.02 -3.40 10.09
N LEU A 136 0.70 -2.12 10.32
CA LEU A 136 0.70 -1.57 11.67
C LEU A 136 -0.51 -2.11 12.44
N TRP A 137 -1.66 -2.16 11.76
CA TRP A 137 -2.89 -2.70 12.32
C TRP A 137 -2.85 -4.22 12.52
N ASP A 138 -2.01 -4.96 11.80
CA ASP A 138 -1.89 -6.42 11.94
C ASP A 138 -1.58 -6.88 13.36
N SER A 139 -0.85 -6.07 14.13
CA SER A 139 -0.56 -6.36 15.54
C SER A 139 -1.79 -6.18 16.47
N VAL A 140 -2.79 -5.43 16.01
CA VAL A 140 -4.05 -5.12 16.73
C VAL A 140 -5.20 -5.98 16.22
N ARG A 141 -5.20 -6.34 14.94
CA ARG A 141 -6.25 -7.09 14.25
C ARG A 141 -6.76 -8.32 15.01
N PRO A 142 -5.92 -9.17 15.63
CA PRO A 142 -6.42 -10.28 16.43
C PRO A 142 -7.32 -9.89 17.62
N LEU A 143 -7.12 -8.71 18.22
CA LEU A 143 -7.99 -8.19 19.28
C LEU A 143 -9.33 -7.73 18.72
N TYR A 144 -9.30 -7.05 17.58
CA TYR A 144 -10.50 -6.62 16.86
C TYR A 144 -11.35 -7.84 16.44
N ASP A 145 -10.73 -8.83 15.78
CA ASP A 145 -11.40 -10.06 15.32
C ASP A 145 -12.03 -10.86 16.48
N ALA A 146 -11.44 -10.75 17.68
CA ALA A 146 -11.95 -11.37 18.90
C ALA A 146 -13.04 -10.56 19.62
N GLY A 147 -13.47 -9.42 19.07
CA GLY A 147 -14.45 -8.51 19.66
C GLY A 147 -13.95 -7.73 20.88
N ARG A 148 -12.62 -7.72 21.13
CA ARG A 148 -11.99 -7.02 22.26
C ARG A 148 -11.71 -5.56 21.89
N TYR A 149 -12.75 -4.85 21.44
CA TYR A 149 -12.62 -3.52 20.80
C TYR A 149 -11.98 -2.46 21.70
N ALA A 150 -12.29 -2.45 23.00
CA ALA A 150 -11.70 -1.50 23.94
C ALA A 150 -10.17 -1.63 24.02
N GLU A 151 -9.68 -2.87 24.06
CA GLU A 151 -8.24 -3.15 24.13
C GLU A 151 -7.55 -2.99 22.77
N ALA A 152 -8.25 -3.31 21.68
CA ALA A 152 -7.81 -3.00 20.33
C ALA A 152 -7.62 -1.49 20.14
N ALA A 153 -8.56 -0.67 20.62
CA ALA A 153 -8.45 0.78 20.61
C ALA A 153 -7.25 1.28 21.43
N ASP A 154 -7.06 0.77 22.66
CA ASP A 154 -5.93 1.16 23.51
C ASP A 154 -4.59 0.84 22.86
N ARG A 155 -4.43 -0.37 22.30
CA ARG A 155 -3.21 -0.76 21.59
C ARG A 155 -3.01 0.04 20.30
N GLY A 156 -4.08 0.36 19.58
CA GLY A 156 -4.03 1.19 18.39
C GLY A 156 -3.59 2.64 18.70
N ARG A 157 -4.00 3.21 19.84
CA ARG A 157 -3.52 4.54 20.29
C ARG A 157 -2.02 4.57 20.52
N GLU A 158 -1.45 3.52 21.10
CA GLU A 158 0.02 3.40 21.25
C GLU A 158 0.73 3.40 19.87
N LEU A 159 0.11 2.81 18.85
CA LEU A 159 0.64 2.86 17.49
C LEU A 159 0.51 4.26 16.88
N ILE A 160 -0.58 4.97 17.13
CA ILE A 160 -0.77 6.37 16.72
C ILE A 160 0.30 7.26 17.34
N GLU A 161 0.59 7.12 18.63
CA GLU A 161 1.65 7.88 19.31
C GLU A 161 3.02 7.63 18.67
N ALA A 162 3.31 6.38 18.31
CA ALA A 162 4.55 6.03 17.63
C ALA A 162 4.59 6.53 16.18
N ARG A 163 3.43 6.59 15.51
CA ARG A 163 3.26 6.82 14.06
C ARG A 163 2.07 7.76 13.77
N PRO A 164 2.16 9.04 14.15
CA PRO A 164 1.06 9.99 14.01
C PRO A 164 0.81 10.42 12.55
N ASP A 165 1.64 9.97 11.60
CA ASP A 165 1.54 10.28 10.18
C ASP A 165 0.69 9.26 9.38
N GLN A 166 -0.03 8.37 10.08
CA GLN A 166 -0.76 7.24 9.50
C GLN A 166 -2.28 7.39 9.67
N ALA A 167 -2.95 8.03 8.71
CA ALA A 167 -4.40 8.25 8.72
C ALA A 167 -5.23 6.98 8.95
N TYR A 168 -4.78 5.84 8.39
CA TYR A 168 -5.45 4.54 8.52
C TYR A 168 -5.50 4.04 9.98
N LEU A 169 -4.49 4.36 10.81
CA LEU A 169 -4.52 4.00 12.23
C LEU A 169 -5.59 4.77 12.98
N TYR A 170 -5.72 6.08 12.71
CA TYR A 170 -6.79 6.90 13.29
C TYR A 170 -8.17 6.38 12.92
N TYR A 171 -8.37 5.99 11.66
CA TYR A 171 -9.63 5.42 11.19
C TYR A 171 -9.97 4.11 11.93
N ASN A 172 -9.05 3.13 11.94
CA ASN A 172 -9.32 1.83 12.60
C ASN A 172 -9.48 1.94 14.12
N VAL A 173 -8.74 2.84 14.77
CA VAL A 173 -8.92 3.14 16.19
C VAL A 173 -10.30 3.73 16.44
N ALA A 174 -10.76 4.66 15.59
CA ALA A 174 -12.10 5.22 15.69
C ALA A 174 -13.19 4.15 15.54
N CYS A 175 -13.03 3.19 14.62
CA CYS A 175 -13.93 2.03 14.50
C CYS A 175 -14.00 1.24 15.82
N CYS A 176 -12.84 0.88 16.39
CA CYS A 176 -12.78 0.16 17.67
C CYS A 176 -13.41 0.94 18.83
N GLU A 177 -13.17 2.25 18.88
CA GLU A 177 -13.71 3.13 19.93
C GLU A 177 -15.23 3.26 19.81
N SER A 178 -15.76 3.36 18.60
CA SER A 178 -17.20 3.35 18.34
C SER A 178 -17.84 2.07 18.86
N LEU A 179 -17.30 0.92 18.46
CA LEU A 179 -17.76 -0.40 18.91
C LEU A 179 -17.59 -0.62 20.42
N ALA A 180 -16.59 0.01 21.04
CA ALA A 180 -16.38 -0.03 22.48
C ALA A 180 -17.25 0.97 23.28
N GLY A 181 -18.07 1.78 22.60
CA GLY A 181 -18.91 2.82 23.23
C GLY A 181 -18.14 4.07 23.69
N ARG A 182 -16.89 4.25 23.25
CA ARG A 182 -16.04 5.42 23.52
C ARG A 182 -16.32 6.55 22.53
N THR A 183 -17.57 7.02 22.48
CA THR A 183 -18.09 7.90 21.42
C THR A 183 -17.27 9.17 21.19
N ALA A 184 -16.86 9.87 22.25
CA ALA A 184 -16.10 11.12 22.10
C ALA A 184 -14.72 10.89 21.47
N ASP A 185 -14.05 9.82 21.87
CA ASP A 185 -12.75 9.44 21.34
C ASP A 185 -12.87 9.03 19.87
N ALA A 186 -13.87 8.21 19.54
CA ALA A 186 -14.14 7.74 18.18
C ALA A 186 -14.33 8.91 17.21
N ILE A 187 -15.15 9.90 17.58
CA ILE A 187 -15.38 11.11 16.77
C ILE A 187 -14.08 11.91 16.62
N GLY A 188 -13.30 12.04 17.70
CA GLY A 188 -12.02 12.76 17.68
C GLY A 188 -11.02 12.12 16.71
N HIS A 189 -10.80 10.81 16.79
CA HIS A 189 -9.89 10.11 15.89
C HIS A 189 -10.41 10.04 14.45
N LEU A 190 -11.73 9.88 14.23
CA LEU A 190 -12.30 9.92 12.89
C LEU A 190 -12.10 11.30 12.23
N HIS A 191 -12.23 12.39 12.98
CA HIS A 191 -11.94 13.73 12.48
C HIS A 191 -10.47 13.85 12.04
N GLN A 192 -9.53 13.38 12.85
CA GLN A 192 -8.12 13.38 12.48
C GLN A 192 -7.85 12.53 11.23
N ALA A 193 -8.48 11.36 11.12
CA ALA A 193 -8.36 10.52 9.92
C ALA A 193 -8.83 11.26 8.66
N ILE A 194 -9.97 11.96 8.72
CA ILE A 194 -10.55 12.71 7.60
C ILE A 194 -9.69 13.92 7.23
N ASP A 195 -9.14 14.65 8.20
CA ASP A 195 -8.23 15.77 7.95
C ASP A 195 -6.98 15.31 7.18
N MET A 196 -6.50 14.10 7.46
CA MET A 196 -5.32 13.52 6.83
C MET A 196 -5.63 12.79 5.51
N TRP A 197 -6.84 12.24 5.39
CA TRP A 197 -7.31 11.46 4.25
C TRP A 197 -8.81 11.65 4.05
N GLU A 198 -9.18 12.67 3.27
CA GLU A 198 -10.59 13.02 3.01
C GLU A 198 -11.42 11.84 2.49
N GLY A 199 -10.80 10.96 1.69
CA GLY A 199 -11.47 9.79 1.10
C GLY A 199 -12.04 8.79 2.11
N CYS A 200 -11.58 8.77 3.37
CA CYS A 200 -12.17 7.89 4.38
C CYS A 200 -13.55 8.36 4.87
N ARG A 201 -13.95 9.60 4.57
CA ARG A 201 -15.27 10.12 4.95
C ARG A 201 -16.40 9.32 4.34
N ASP A 202 -16.31 9.02 3.03
CA ASP A 202 -17.35 8.25 2.36
C ASP A 202 -17.37 6.79 2.84
N MET A 203 -16.20 6.23 3.19
CA MET A 203 -16.12 4.91 3.82
C MET A 203 -16.86 4.88 5.16
N ALA A 204 -16.64 5.87 6.03
CA ALA A 204 -17.28 5.93 7.35
C ALA A 204 -18.82 6.03 7.27
N LYS A 205 -19.37 6.59 6.19
CA LYS A 205 -20.83 6.66 5.97
C LYS A 205 -21.48 5.29 5.81
N GLU A 206 -20.74 4.30 5.33
CA GLU A 206 -21.26 2.95 5.04
C GLU A 206 -20.70 1.88 5.98
N ASP A 207 -19.61 2.16 6.69
CA ASP A 207 -18.94 1.24 7.59
C ASP A 207 -19.76 0.99 8.87
N SER A 208 -20.17 -0.26 9.08
CA SER A 208 -21.01 -0.70 10.22
C SER A 208 -20.35 -0.50 11.57
N ASP A 209 -19.02 -0.37 11.64
CA ASP A 209 -18.32 -0.13 12.91
C ASP A 209 -18.73 1.20 13.54
N PHE A 210 -19.24 2.14 12.74
CA PHE A 210 -19.77 3.42 13.20
C PHE A 210 -21.27 3.42 13.52
N ASP A 211 -22.00 2.31 13.33
CA ASP A 211 -23.43 2.22 13.67
C ASP A 211 -23.75 2.66 15.11
N PRO A 212 -22.95 2.34 16.15
CA PRO A 212 -23.19 2.80 17.53
C PRO A 212 -23.19 4.33 17.70
N ILE A 213 -22.51 5.06 16.82
CA ILE A 213 -22.36 6.52 16.89
C ILE A 213 -23.00 7.24 15.71
N ARG A 214 -23.58 6.53 14.75
CA ARG A 214 -24.09 7.09 13.49
C ARG A 214 -25.17 8.14 13.71
N ASP A 215 -26.01 7.98 14.73
CA ASP A 215 -27.09 8.91 15.10
C ASP A 215 -26.59 10.17 15.85
N LYS A 216 -25.32 10.23 16.23
CA LYS A 216 -24.78 11.32 17.06
C LYS A 216 -24.62 12.59 16.21
N PRO A 217 -25.07 13.77 16.68
CA PRO A 217 -24.98 15.01 15.92
C PRO A 217 -23.55 15.34 15.43
N ALA A 218 -22.55 15.12 16.27
CA ALA A 218 -21.15 15.37 15.91
C ALA A 218 -20.63 14.41 14.82
N PHE A 219 -21.11 13.16 14.76
CA PHE A 219 -20.79 12.26 13.66
C PHE A 219 -21.46 12.72 12.36
N GLN A 220 -22.74 13.09 12.41
CA GLN A 220 -23.48 13.60 11.24
C GLN A 220 -22.87 14.90 10.68
N GLU A 221 -22.46 15.82 11.56
CA GLU A 221 -21.75 17.03 11.16
C GLU A 221 -20.42 16.68 10.48
N LEU A 222 -19.66 15.73 11.03
CA LEU A 222 -18.42 15.27 10.46
C LEU A 222 -18.61 14.57 9.10
N MET A 223 -19.76 13.96 8.82
CA MET A 223 -20.04 13.33 7.53
C MET A 223 -20.58 14.31 6.47
N GLY A 224 -21.20 15.42 6.90
CA GLY A 224 -21.86 16.40 6.03
C GLY A 224 -20.98 17.55 5.54
N ARG A 225 -19.78 17.72 6.10
CA ARG A 225 -18.75 18.65 5.58
C ARG A 225 -18.09 18.10 4.34
#